data_AF-A0A8N4EZ63-F1
#
_entry.id   AF-A0A8N4EZ63-F1
#
_cell.length_a   1.000
_cell.length_b   1.000
_cell.length_c   1.000
_cell.angle_alpha   90.00
_cell.angle_beta   90.00
_cell.angle_gamma   90.00
#
_symmetry.space_group_name_H-M   'P 1'
#
loop_
_entity.id
_entity.type
_entity.pdbx_description
1 polymer ?
#
loop_
_entity_poly.entity_id
_entity_poly.type
_entity_poly.pdbx_seq_one_letter_code
_entity_poly.pdbx_strand_id
1 'polypeptide(L)'
;MVHVSSDGSIAVIGIMYQFGSPDPFLSELKKYLEYLIMMQKDEVVVGYLSPPPITKGAPYYRYSGSLTTPPCTENVTWILLHEVRTASEEQLRLLRTAVHDKDNARPIQPINGRKVYLYKPRIHEDHASS
;
A
#
# COMPACT_ATOMS: atom_id res chain seq x y z
N MET A 1 3.07 -1.53 2.25
CA MET A 1 4.01 -1.73 3.38
C MET A 1 4.36 -3.21 3.47
N VAL A 2 5.63 -3.55 3.68
CA VAL A 2 6.12 -4.94 3.77
C VAL A 2 6.60 -5.19 5.20
N HIS A 3 6.21 -6.32 5.77
CA HIS A 3 6.55 -6.73 7.13
C HIS A 3 7.13 -8.14 7.11
N VAL A 4 8.15 -8.37 7.92
CA VAL A 4 8.82 -9.67 8.05
C VAL A 4 8.84 -10.04 9.52
N SER A 5 8.34 -11.22 9.83
CA SER A 5 8.38 -11.82 11.17
C SER A 5 9.75 -12.48 11.43
N SER A 6 10.08 -12.75 12.69
CA SER A 6 11.35 -13.38 13.09
C SER A 6 11.57 -14.77 12.48
N ASP A 7 10.48 -15.45 12.09
CA ASP A 7 10.49 -16.74 11.39
C ASP A 7 10.61 -16.61 9.86
N GLY A 8 10.73 -15.39 9.33
CA GLY A 8 10.82 -15.12 7.90
C GLY A 8 9.46 -15.02 7.19
N SER A 9 8.34 -15.20 7.89
CA SER A 9 7.00 -15.03 7.31
C SER A 9 6.78 -13.58 6.88
N ILE A 10 6.25 -13.37 5.66
CA ILE A 10 6.06 -12.05 5.07
C ILE A 10 4.56 -11.67 5.07
N ALA A 11 4.27 -10.44 5.47
CA ALA A 11 2.96 -9.81 5.29
C ALA A 11 3.08 -8.49 4.52
N VAL A 12 2.18 -8.26 3.56
CA VAL A 12 2.12 -7.03 2.78
C VAL A 12 0.77 -6.35 2.97
N ILE A 13 0.81 -5.08 3.36
CA ILE A 13 -0.37 -4.22 3.40
C ILE A 13 -0.39 -3.35 2.14
N GLY A 14 -1.40 -3.54 1.30
CA GLY A 14 -1.68 -2.75 0.11
C GLY A 14 -2.69 -1.62 0.40
N ILE A 15 -2.36 -0.42 -0.08
CA ILE A 15 -3.23 0.76 -0.02
C ILE A 15 -3.46 1.21 -1.47
N MET A 16 -4.72 1.31 -1.87
CA MET A 16 -5.09 1.75 -3.22
C MET A 16 -5.34 3.25 -3.22
N TYR A 17 -4.97 3.91 -4.32
CA TYR A 17 -5.15 5.33 -4.52
C TYR A 17 -5.94 5.61 -5.79
N GLN A 18 -6.75 6.66 -5.76
CA GLN A 18 -7.38 7.30 -6.92
C GLN A 18 -7.05 8.79 -6.94
N PHE A 19 -7.29 9.46 -8.08
CA PHE A 19 -7.14 10.91 -8.16
C PHE A 19 -8.10 11.62 -7.20
N GLY A 20 -7.59 12.64 -6.50
CA GLY A 20 -8.39 13.48 -5.62
C GLY A 20 -7.53 14.42 -4.78
N SER A 21 -7.93 14.64 -3.54
CA SER A 21 -7.18 15.47 -2.59
C SER A 21 -5.80 14.90 -2.28
N PRO A 22 -4.80 15.76 -1.98
CA PRO A 22 -3.47 15.31 -1.58
C PRO A 22 -3.50 14.36 -0.37
N ASP A 23 -2.73 13.27 -0.44
CA ASP A 23 -2.52 12.38 0.69
C ASP A 23 -1.46 13.01 1.65
N PRO A 24 -1.73 13.10 2.97
CA PRO A 24 -0.79 13.71 3.91
C PRO A 24 0.57 13.00 3.97
N PHE A 25 0.58 11.66 3.93
CA PHE A 25 1.81 10.88 3.99
C PHE A 25 2.66 11.09 2.72
N LEU A 26 2.03 11.08 1.53
CA LEU A 26 2.75 11.39 0.29
C LEU A 26 3.29 12.83 0.27
N SER A 27 2.67 13.75 1.01
CA SER A 27 3.18 15.13 1.15
C SER A 27 4.47 15.17 1.98
N GLU A 28 4.62 14.33 3.00
CA GLU A 28 5.87 14.20 3.77
C GLU A 28 7.03 13.72 2.90
N LEU A 29 6.74 12.92 1.86
CA LEU A 29 7.74 12.39 0.94
C LEU A 29 8.20 13.39 -0.13
N LYS A 30 7.44 14.46 -0.39
CA LYS A 30 7.63 15.36 -1.53
C LYS A 30 9.07 15.86 -1.67
N LYS A 31 9.61 16.48 -0.63
CA LYS A 31 10.95 17.08 -0.65
C LYS A 31 12.06 16.05 -0.92
N TYR A 32 11.87 14.82 -0.46
CA TYR A 32 12.85 13.74 -0.64
C TYR A 32 12.82 13.23 -2.08
N LEU A 33 11.62 13.05 -2.64
CA LEU A 33 11.46 12.67 -4.05
C LEU A 33 12.01 13.75 -4.99
N GLU A 34 11.73 15.02 -4.71
CA GLU A 34 12.29 16.15 -5.47
C GLU A 34 13.83 16.16 -5.41
N TYR A 35 14.41 15.93 -4.22
CA TYR A 35 15.87 15.82 -4.07
C TYR A 35 16.46 14.67 -4.90
N LEU A 36 15.86 13.47 -4.85
CA LEU A 36 16.31 12.31 -5.62
C LEU A 36 16.31 12.61 -7.12
N ILE A 37 15.23 13.23 -7.62
CA ILE A 37 15.07 13.60 -9.03
C ILE A 37 16.10 14.66 -9.44
N MET A 38 16.22 15.75 -8.67
CA MET A 38 17.10 16.87 -9.01
C MET A 38 18.58 16.48 -8.98
N MET A 39 18.96 15.67 -7.99
CA MET A 39 20.36 15.25 -7.79
C MET A 39 20.71 13.97 -8.54
N GLN A 40 19.73 13.33 -9.20
CA GLN A 40 19.88 12.01 -9.84
C GLN A 40 20.52 10.99 -8.91
N LYS A 41 19.97 10.90 -7.69
CA LYS A 41 20.41 9.98 -6.64
C LYS A 41 19.40 8.86 -6.51
N ASP A 42 19.89 7.68 -6.15
CA ASP A 42 19.05 6.51 -5.89
C ASP A 42 18.55 6.49 -4.43
N GLU A 43 19.26 7.18 -3.53
CA GLU A 43 19.00 7.16 -2.09
C GLU A 43 19.12 8.54 -1.46
N VAL A 44 18.30 8.77 -0.43
CA VAL A 44 18.31 9.97 0.41
C VAL A 44 17.99 9.59 1.85
N VAL A 45 18.70 10.20 2.80
CA VAL A 45 18.41 10.00 4.23
C VAL A 45 17.12 10.70 4.58
N VAL A 46 16.11 9.92 4.96
CA VAL A 46 14.87 10.42 5.52
C VAL A 46 14.98 10.50 7.04
N GLY A 47 14.42 11.56 7.62
CA GLY A 47 14.25 11.64 9.07
C GLY A 47 13.14 10.70 9.55
N TYR A 48 12.51 11.06 10.67
CA TYR A 48 11.31 10.36 11.13
C TYR A 48 10.15 10.60 10.14
N LEU A 49 9.52 9.52 9.69
CA LEU A 49 8.31 9.52 8.87
C LEU A 49 7.25 8.68 9.59
N SER A 50 6.06 9.24 9.76
CA SER A 50 4.94 8.46 10.30
C SER A 50 4.38 7.58 9.20
N PRO A 51 4.16 6.27 9.43
CA PRO A 51 3.47 5.45 8.44
C PRO A 51 2.08 6.02 8.13
N PRO A 52 1.55 5.79 6.91
CA PRO A 52 0.19 6.20 6.55
C PRO A 52 -0.80 5.62 7.58
N PRO A 53 -1.69 6.44 8.18
CA PRO A 53 -2.54 5.99 9.28
C PRO A 53 -3.49 4.90 8.81
N ILE A 54 -3.61 3.79 9.53
CA ILE A 54 -4.56 2.71 9.19
C ILE A 54 -5.64 2.65 10.27
N THR A 55 -6.89 2.85 9.86
CA THR A 55 -8.04 2.83 10.77
C THR A 55 -8.25 1.41 11.32
N LYS A 56 -8.22 1.28 12.64
CA LYS A 56 -8.51 0.02 13.31
C LYS A 56 -9.92 -0.44 12.96
N GLY A 57 -10.04 -1.69 12.53
CA GLY A 57 -11.33 -2.25 12.12
C GLY A 57 -11.77 -1.85 10.71
N ALA A 58 -10.96 -1.14 9.93
CA ALA A 58 -11.27 -0.92 8.52
C ALA A 58 -11.45 -2.26 7.77
N PRO A 59 -12.41 -2.37 6.85
CA PRO A 59 -12.54 -3.56 6.02
C PRO A 59 -11.30 -3.78 5.14
N TYR A 60 -10.96 -5.05 4.91
CA TYR A 60 -9.83 -5.42 4.05
C TYR A 60 -10.02 -6.79 3.42
N TYR A 61 -9.38 -7.00 2.27
CA TYR A 61 -9.24 -8.31 1.66
C TYR A 61 -7.96 -8.98 2.16
N ARG A 62 -8.01 -10.30 2.41
CA ARG A 62 -6.86 -11.11 2.79
C ARG A 62 -6.72 -12.33 1.90
N TYR A 63 -5.51 -12.60 1.43
CA TYR A 63 -5.19 -13.78 0.63
C TYR A 63 -3.70 -14.17 0.74
N SER A 64 -3.36 -15.43 0.41
CA SER A 64 -1.96 -15.88 0.30
C SER A 64 -1.44 -15.65 -1.12
N GLY A 65 -0.37 -14.89 -1.30
CA GLY A 65 0.16 -14.54 -2.62
C GLY A 65 1.67 -14.58 -2.70
N SER A 66 2.21 -13.78 -3.60
CA SER A 66 3.64 -13.63 -3.79
C SER A 66 4.06 -12.16 -3.77
N LEU A 67 5.36 -11.92 -3.71
CA LEU A 67 5.92 -10.62 -4.03
C LEU A 67 5.60 -10.26 -5.50
N THR A 68 5.40 -8.97 -5.77
CA THR A 68 5.11 -8.46 -7.12
C THR A 68 6.38 -8.17 -7.93
N THR A 69 7.55 -8.38 -7.34
CA THR A 69 8.87 -8.21 -7.96
C THR A 69 9.67 -9.51 -7.88
N PRO A 70 10.58 -9.79 -8.83
CA PRO A 70 11.50 -10.93 -8.73
C PRO A 70 12.22 -10.97 -7.38
N PRO A 71 12.40 -12.15 -6.76
CA PRO A 71 12.16 -13.49 -7.30
C PRO A 71 10.72 -14.00 -7.17
N CYS A 72 9.73 -13.12 -6.95
CA CYS A 72 8.30 -13.47 -6.87
C CYS A 72 8.00 -14.49 -5.75
N THR A 73 8.71 -14.39 -4.61
CA THR A 73 8.58 -15.29 -3.45
C THR A 73 7.12 -15.46 -3.04
N GLU A 74 6.66 -16.72 -2.95
CA GLU A 74 5.29 -17.08 -2.56
C GLU A 74 5.08 -17.08 -1.04
N ASN A 75 3.88 -17.48 -0.59
CA ASN A 75 3.47 -17.54 0.81
C ASN A 75 3.48 -16.19 1.55
N VAL A 76 3.26 -15.11 0.79
CA VAL A 76 3.09 -13.76 1.33
C VAL A 76 1.64 -13.56 1.78
N THR A 77 1.41 -13.19 3.03
CA THR A 77 0.08 -12.78 3.48
C THR A 77 -0.23 -11.38 2.96
N TRP A 78 -1.11 -11.27 1.97
CA TRP A 78 -1.60 -10.00 1.47
C TRP A 78 -2.80 -9.52 2.27
N ILE A 79 -2.77 -8.25 2.66
CA ILE A 79 -3.86 -7.48 3.27
C ILE A 79 -4.08 -6.26 2.40
N LEU A 80 -5.15 -6.25 1.60
CA LEU A 80 -5.50 -5.11 0.75
C LEU A 80 -6.61 -4.31 1.43
N LEU A 81 -6.31 -3.08 1.84
CA LEU A 81 -7.32 -2.22 2.46
C LEU A 81 -8.45 -1.97 1.46
N HIS A 82 -9.70 -2.07 1.93
CA HIS A 82 -10.88 -1.83 1.08
C HIS A 82 -11.06 -0.35 0.76
N GLU A 83 -10.65 0.54 1.66
CA GLU A 83 -10.68 1.99 1.47
C GLU A 83 -9.70 2.40 0.36
N VAL A 84 -10.24 3.05 -0.68
CA VAL A 84 -9.43 3.69 -1.73
C VAL A 84 -9.16 5.12 -1.29
N ARG A 85 -7.88 5.44 -1.08
CA ARG A 85 -7.45 6.79 -0.72
C ARG A 85 -7.36 7.69 -1.92
N THR A 86 -7.24 8.99 -1.67
CA THR A 86 -7.00 9.98 -2.72
C THR A 86 -5.56 10.46 -2.69
N ALA A 87 -4.99 10.70 -3.86
CA ALA A 87 -3.75 11.44 -4.02
C ALA A 87 -3.93 12.50 -5.12
N SER A 88 -3.21 13.61 -4.99
CA SER A 88 -3.25 14.64 -6.03
C SER A 88 -2.47 14.18 -7.27
N GLU A 89 -2.82 14.75 -8.42
CA GLU A 89 -2.10 14.51 -9.67
C GLU A 89 -0.60 14.83 -9.54
N GLU A 90 -0.26 15.90 -8.82
CA GLU A 90 1.13 16.29 -8.55
C GLU A 90 1.88 15.18 -7.79
N GLN A 91 1.28 14.61 -6.75
CA GLN A 91 1.90 13.54 -5.95
C GLN A 91 2.14 12.29 -6.80
N LEU A 92 1.15 11.88 -7.60
CA LEU A 92 1.27 10.71 -8.47
C LEU A 92 2.30 10.93 -9.58
N ARG A 93 2.37 12.14 -10.14
CA ARG A 93 3.40 12.52 -11.12
C ARG A 93 4.80 12.47 -10.51
N LEU A 94 4.96 12.97 -9.28
CA LEU A 94 6.24 12.97 -8.58
C LEU A 94 6.75 11.54 -8.33
N LEU A 95 5.88 10.65 -7.85
CA LEU A 95 6.21 9.22 -7.69
C LEU A 95 6.63 8.57 -9.02
N ARG A 96 5.88 8.81 -10.11
CA ARG A 96 6.23 8.30 -11.44
C ARG A 96 7.54 8.86 -11.99
N THR A 97 7.93 10.06 -11.59
CA THR A 97 9.17 10.70 -12.07
C THR A 97 10.38 10.20 -11.28
N ALA A 98 10.19 9.85 -10.00
CA ALA A 98 11.27 9.38 -9.12
C ALA A 98 11.73 7.94 -9.41
N VAL A 99 11.00 7.16 -10.20
CA VAL A 99 11.32 5.76 -10.51
C VAL A 99 11.88 5.61 -11.92
N HIS A 100 12.77 4.63 -12.11
CA HIS A 100 13.32 4.31 -13.43
C HIS A 100 12.27 3.70 -14.38
N ASP A 101 11.39 2.84 -13.85
CA ASP A 101 10.30 2.22 -14.59
C ASP A 101 8.96 2.89 -14.25
N LYS A 102 8.38 3.59 -15.24
CA LYS A 102 7.14 4.33 -15.08
C LYS A 102 5.90 3.43 -15.04
N ASP A 103 6.04 2.20 -15.51
CA ASP A 103 4.99 1.18 -15.56
C ASP A 103 5.38 -0.04 -14.70
N ASN A 104 5.79 0.25 -13.46
CA ASN A 104 6.25 -0.73 -12.47
C ASN A 104 5.14 -1.63 -11.86
N ALA A 105 3.97 -1.71 -12.51
CA ALA A 105 2.86 -2.53 -12.05
C ALA A 105 2.89 -3.91 -12.74
N ARG A 106 3.17 -4.96 -11.97
CA ARG A 106 3.07 -6.35 -12.45
C ARG A 106 1.62 -6.64 -12.92
N PRO A 107 1.42 -7.28 -14.10
CA PRO A 107 0.08 -7.65 -14.58
C PRO A 107 -0.68 -8.55 -13.60
N ILE A 108 -2.02 -8.50 -13.67
CA ILE A 108 -2.90 -9.38 -12.89
C ILE A 108 -2.54 -10.84 -13.16
N GLN A 109 -2.44 -11.62 -12.09
CA GLN A 109 -2.12 -13.05 -12.17
C GLN A 109 -3.39 -13.90 -11.96
N PRO A 110 -3.46 -15.10 -12.55
CA PRO A 110 -4.59 -16.00 -12.37
C PRO A 110 -4.89 -16.34 -10.90
N ILE A 111 -6.16 -16.55 -10.56
CA ILE A 111 -6.58 -16.84 -9.18
C ILE A 111 -6.22 -18.26 -8.72
N ASN A 112 -6.09 -19.22 -9.66
CA ASN A 112 -5.64 -20.61 -9.40
C ASN A 112 -6.32 -21.29 -8.20
N GLY A 113 -7.62 -21.07 -7.98
CA GLY A 113 -8.38 -21.66 -6.88
C GLY A 113 -8.10 -21.06 -5.50
N ARG A 114 -7.27 -20.02 -5.41
CA ARG A 114 -6.98 -19.31 -4.15
C ARG A 114 -8.25 -18.67 -3.57
N LYS A 115 -8.45 -18.87 -2.27
CA LYS A 115 -9.49 -18.17 -1.50
C LYS A 115 -9.05 -16.74 -1.19
N VAL A 116 -9.98 -15.80 -1.40
CA VAL A 116 -9.85 -14.40 -1.00
C VAL A 116 -10.91 -14.14 0.06
N TYR A 117 -10.47 -13.68 1.22
CA TYR A 117 -11.35 -13.40 2.36
C TYR A 117 -11.61 -11.91 2.44
N LEU A 118 -12.84 -11.51 2.72
CA LEU A 118 -13.20 -10.13 3.05
C LEU A 118 -13.47 -10.05 4.55
N TYR A 119 -12.68 -9.27 5.27
CA TYR A 119 -12.91 -8.96 6.67
C TYR A 119 -13.68 -7.65 6.78
N LYS A 120 -14.76 -7.67 7.56
CA LYS A 120 -15.56 -6.48 7.94
C LYS A 120 -15.77 -6.52 9.45
N PRO A 121 -15.63 -5.40 10.17
CA PRO A 121 -16.01 -5.34 11.57
C PRO A 121 -17.51 -5.66 11.68
N ARG A 122 -17.91 -6.42 12.70
CA ARG A 122 -19.33 -6.60 13.01
C ARG A 122 -19.85 -5.28 13.55
N ILE A 123 -20.83 -4.68 12.86
CA ILE A 123 -21.66 -3.66 13.47
C ILE A 123 -22.56 -4.41 14.45
N HIS A 124 -22.36 -4.21 15.75
CA HIS A 124 -23.41 -4.53 16.71
C HIS A 124 -24.50 -3.49 16.49
N GLU A 125 -25.57 -3.88 15.78
CA GLU A 125 -26.83 -3.15 15.88
C GLU A 125 -27.35 -3.41 17.29
N ASP A 126 -27.05 -2.51 18.22
CA ASP A 126 -27.79 -2.42 19.46
C ASP A 126 -29.23 -2.11 19.06
N HIS A 127 -30.07 -3.13 19.05
CA HIS A 127 -31.51 -2.97 18.99
C HIS A 127 -31.94 -2.17 20.23
N ALA A 128 -31.96 -0.85 20.10
CA ALA A 128 -32.75 0.02 20.95
C ALA A 128 -34.22 -0.24 20.61
N SER A 129 -34.78 -1.28 21.21
CA SER A 129 -36.22 -1.44 21.34
C SER A 129 -36.73 -0.27 22.19
N SER A 130 -37.52 0.62 21.60
CA SER A 130 -38.48 1.47 22.29
C SER A 130 -39.87 1.10 21.81
#